data_AF-A0A5J4S089-F1
#
_entry.id   AF-A0A5J4S089-F1
#
_cell.length_a   1.000
_cell.length_b   1.000
_cell.length_c   1.000
_cell.angle_alpha   90.00
_cell.angle_beta   90.00
_cell.angle_gamma   90.00
#
_symmetry.space_group_name_H-M   'P 1'
#
loop_
_entity.id
_entity.type
_entity.pdbx_description
1 polymer ?
#
loop_
_entity_poly.entity_id
_entity_poly.type
_entity_poly.pdbx_seq_one_letter_code
_entity_poly.pdbx_strand_id
1 'polypeptide(L)'
;GEQLEKHEILKAKCLDILNKEGKDLSYAFNLIWEACSNMEKYVQYGFNVSQRDKIFKPNDWNSLEYKTLDEISESLKKETPTNSNEDSLAETIKDLLASKLIEVQTTENEETPDRFNTVINFSNFLLHILRLQTKQNIPLDDKRLIELFEPHLKNSKNVIAFVKEFGYNLLKGKFLFDKYIIKRELLKGEDRWSLKRLKWYEKNKVSYINTFGDENENGHEGENREILMLLSMFHVSAPTLVYKHWLNAALKYVFEHEEIQSNDYKSYLKNLAKSIFDRFIAEEQLDYFEIIYTNNGIYKNTDIDISKLDQGTGVENFVFNYLDYLLWQKDRQEDKPKFESFEYTFRSSVEHYYPQNPIEGNPKIDQKHLDNFGNLCLISSRKNSRLSNFMPQAKKDFYQNSATIGIDSIKQSLMMEFSNWNVSEIESHGKEMKELLLT
;
A
#
# COMPACT_ATOMS: atom_id res chain seq x y z
N GLY A 1 -1.90 -27.06 21.79
CA GLY A 1 -0.60 -26.67 21.21
C GLY A 1 -0.90 -25.81 20.02
N GLU A 2 -0.51 -24.54 20.07
CA GLU A 2 -0.64 -23.64 18.92
C GLU A 2 0.32 -24.11 17.82
N GLN A 3 -0.19 -24.22 16.61
CA GLN A 3 0.65 -24.47 15.44
C GLN A 3 1.45 -23.18 15.16
N LEU A 4 2.78 -23.28 15.12
CA LEU A 4 3.65 -22.16 14.78
C LEU A 4 3.26 -21.58 13.41
N GLU A 5 3.16 -20.26 13.34
CA GLU A 5 2.94 -19.55 12.09
C GLU A 5 4.08 -19.82 11.11
N LYS A 6 3.80 -19.82 9.80
CA LYS A 6 4.80 -20.17 8.77
C LYS A 6 6.03 -19.26 8.81
N HIS A 7 5.85 -17.98 9.12
CA HIS A 7 6.96 -17.04 9.18
C HIS A 7 7.89 -17.33 10.38
N GLU A 8 7.38 -17.81 11.52
CA GLU A 8 8.22 -18.27 12.64
C GLU A 8 9.06 -19.50 12.29
N ILE A 9 8.51 -20.42 11.48
CA ILE A 9 9.29 -21.56 10.96
C ILE A 9 10.42 -21.05 10.04
N LEU A 10 10.13 -20.07 9.17
CA LEU A 10 11.13 -19.47 8.31
C LEU A 10 12.23 -18.78 9.12
N LYS A 11 11.84 -17.99 10.13
CA LYS A 11 12.75 -17.34 11.07
C LYS A 11 13.69 -18.34 11.74
N ALA A 12 13.15 -19.44 12.27
CA ALA A 12 13.95 -20.49 12.90
C ALA A 12 14.99 -21.10 11.94
N LYS A 13 14.61 -21.35 10.67
CA LYS A 13 15.55 -21.82 9.64
C LYS A 13 16.67 -20.81 9.37
N CYS A 14 16.35 -19.53 9.27
CA CYS A 14 17.34 -18.46 9.10
C CYS A 14 18.28 -18.36 10.31
N LEU A 15 17.75 -18.44 11.53
CA LEU A 15 18.55 -18.41 12.76
C LEU A 15 19.48 -19.63 12.88
N ASP A 16 19.05 -20.83 12.50
CA ASP A 16 19.95 -22.00 12.47
C ASP A 16 21.16 -21.79 11.55
N ILE A 17 20.97 -21.11 10.42
CA ILE A 17 22.04 -20.76 9.49
C ILE A 17 22.99 -19.72 10.11
N LEU A 18 22.46 -18.65 10.70
CA LEU A 18 23.26 -17.55 11.26
C LEU A 18 23.97 -17.92 12.58
N ASN A 19 23.41 -18.82 13.36
CA ASN A 19 24.01 -19.27 14.63
C ASN A 19 25.39 -19.92 14.42
N LYS A 20 25.67 -20.42 13.22
CA LYS A 20 26.96 -21.01 12.82
C LYS A 20 28.06 -19.94 12.68
N GLU A 21 27.68 -18.69 12.42
CA GLU A 21 28.60 -17.55 12.27
C GLU A 21 28.81 -16.79 13.60
N GLY A 22 27.80 -16.75 14.46
CA GLY A 22 27.91 -16.10 15.76
C GLY A 22 26.57 -15.76 16.42
N LYS A 23 26.57 -15.66 17.75
CA LYS A 23 25.38 -15.32 18.54
C LYS A 23 24.92 -13.88 18.31
N ASP A 24 25.85 -12.94 18.12
CA ASP A 24 25.53 -11.52 17.92
C ASP A 24 24.75 -11.31 16.62
N LEU A 25 25.15 -12.00 15.55
CA LEU A 25 24.50 -11.92 14.24
C LEU A 25 23.06 -12.45 14.30
N SER A 26 22.88 -13.59 14.98
CA SER A 26 21.56 -14.20 15.19
C SER A 26 20.67 -13.34 16.09
N TYR A 27 21.25 -12.67 17.08
CA TYR A 27 20.56 -11.70 17.93
C TYR A 27 20.09 -10.48 17.14
N ALA A 28 20.95 -9.89 16.31
CA ALA A 28 20.60 -8.75 15.46
C ALA A 28 19.50 -9.12 14.44
N PHE A 29 19.63 -10.28 13.78
CA PHE A 29 18.61 -10.79 12.88
C PHE A 29 17.25 -10.98 13.60
N ASN A 30 17.26 -11.59 14.79
CA ASN A 30 16.05 -11.77 15.58
C ASN A 30 15.39 -10.43 15.94
N LEU A 31 16.17 -9.44 16.39
CA LEU A 31 15.64 -8.10 16.68
C LEU A 31 15.01 -7.44 15.46
N ILE A 32 15.66 -7.50 14.30
CA ILE A 32 15.10 -6.98 13.05
C ILE A 32 13.80 -7.70 12.70
N TRP A 33 13.78 -9.03 12.84
CA TRP A 33 12.59 -9.83 12.56
C TRP A 33 11.41 -9.42 13.44
N GLU A 34 11.62 -9.30 14.76
CA GLU A 34 10.59 -8.86 15.70
C GLU A 34 10.11 -7.43 15.41
N ALA A 35 11.04 -6.52 15.08
CA ALA A 35 10.68 -5.15 14.74
C ALA A 35 9.86 -5.07 13.44
N CYS A 36 10.15 -5.92 12.46
CA CYS A 36 9.47 -5.93 11.16
C CYS A 36 8.17 -6.75 11.16
N SER A 37 8.01 -7.72 12.06
CA SER A 37 6.81 -8.56 12.14
C SER A 37 5.58 -7.78 12.59
N ASN A 38 5.77 -6.73 13.39
CA ASN A 38 4.74 -5.75 13.67
C ASN A 38 4.56 -4.77 12.50
N MET A 39 3.61 -5.09 11.61
CA MET A 39 3.32 -4.23 10.46
C MET A 39 2.57 -2.95 10.84
N GLU A 40 1.90 -2.89 11.99
CA GLU A 40 1.03 -1.78 12.40
C GLU A 40 1.79 -0.62 13.07
N LYS A 41 3.08 -0.83 13.36
CA LYS A 41 3.97 0.20 13.92
C LYS A 41 5.09 0.55 12.95
N TYR A 42 5.59 1.77 13.06
CA TYR A 42 6.81 2.13 12.35
C TYR A 42 7.99 1.36 12.93
N VAL A 43 8.86 0.81 12.06
CA VAL A 43 9.91 -0.15 12.44
C VAL A 43 10.85 0.38 13.53
N GLN A 44 11.03 1.69 13.59
CA GLN A 44 11.80 2.36 14.64
C GLN A 44 11.27 2.02 16.05
N TYR A 45 9.95 1.95 16.24
CA TYR A 45 9.34 1.60 17.53
C TYR A 45 9.46 0.12 17.89
N GLY A 46 9.89 -0.74 16.94
CA GLY A 46 10.25 -2.13 17.22
C GLY A 46 11.56 -2.28 18.02
N PHE A 47 12.32 -1.19 18.16
CA PHE A 47 13.58 -1.17 18.90
C PHE A 47 13.46 -0.31 20.17
N ASN A 48 14.23 -0.63 21.21
CA ASN A 48 14.35 0.26 22.37
C ASN A 48 15.16 1.52 22.01
N VAL A 49 15.12 2.56 22.86
CA VAL A 49 15.75 3.87 22.55
C VAL A 49 17.24 3.73 22.21
N SER A 50 18.01 2.97 23.01
CA SER A 50 19.45 2.77 22.77
C SER A 50 19.73 2.04 21.46
N GLN A 51 18.90 1.06 21.10
CA GLN A 51 19.00 0.36 19.82
C GLN A 51 18.63 1.26 18.63
N ARG A 52 17.60 2.11 18.78
CA ARG A 52 17.18 3.05 17.74
C ARG A 52 18.28 4.02 17.36
N ASP A 53 18.92 4.62 18.35
CA ASP A 53 20.01 5.60 18.13
C ASP A 53 21.28 4.96 17.55
N LYS A 54 21.38 3.62 17.55
CA LYS A 54 22.45 2.88 16.88
C LYS A 54 22.08 2.54 15.44
N ILE A 55 20.88 2.00 15.22
CA ILE A 55 20.46 1.48 13.90
C ILE A 55 20.07 2.61 12.94
N PHE A 56 19.43 3.66 13.47
CA PHE A 56 19.01 4.83 12.71
C PHE A 56 19.87 6.02 13.12
N LYS A 57 20.05 6.96 12.18
CA LYS A 57 20.81 8.18 12.44
C LYS A 57 20.27 8.91 13.69
N PRO A 58 21.10 9.16 14.71
CA PRO A 58 20.70 9.87 15.92
C PRO A 58 20.06 11.23 15.62
N ASN A 59 19.03 11.59 16.37
CA ASN A 59 18.27 12.85 16.23
C ASN A 59 17.57 13.05 14.86
N ASP A 60 17.50 12.02 14.02
CA ASP A 60 16.81 12.06 12.73
C ASP A 60 15.81 10.90 12.61
N TRP A 61 16.25 9.67 12.95
CA TRP A 61 15.51 8.41 12.81
C TRP A 61 14.90 8.16 11.42
N ASN A 62 15.24 8.99 10.44
CA ASN A 62 14.83 8.94 9.05
C ASN A 62 15.96 8.52 8.12
N SER A 63 17.07 8.02 8.65
CA SER A 63 18.14 7.43 7.86
C SER A 63 18.60 6.14 8.54
N LEU A 64 18.88 5.10 7.77
CA LEU A 64 19.57 3.91 8.28
C LEU A 64 21.07 4.21 8.36
N GLU A 65 21.69 3.95 9.50
CA GLU A 65 23.12 4.22 9.71
C GLU A 65 24.01 3.21 8.97
N TYR A 66 23.51 1.98 8.80
CA TYR A 66 24.27 0.85 8.28
C TYR A 66 23.68 0.29 6.99
N LYS A 67 24.51 -0.41 6.21
CA LYS A 67 24.15 -0.99 4.90
C LYS A 67 24.16 -2.52 4.88
N THR A 68 24.58 -3.16 5.98
CA THR A 68 24.65 -4.62 6.09
C THR A 68 24.19 -5.13 7.45
N LEU A 69 23.82 -6.41 7.53
CA LEU A 69 23.47 -7.06 8.79
C LEU A 69 24.68 -7.19 9.73
N ASP A 70 25.89 -7.37 9.21
CA ASP A 70 27.11 -7.48 10.01
C ASP A 70 27.40 -6.16 10.75
N GLU A 71 27.32 -5.01 10.07
CA GLU A 71 27.49 -3.68 10.70
C GLU A 71 26.43 -3.41 11.79
N ILE A 72 25.17 -3.76 11.51
CA ILE A 72 24.09 -3.66 12.50
C ILE A 72 24.40 -4.58 13.69
N SER A 73 24.83 -5.81 13.44
CA SER A 73 25.21 -6.75 14.49
C SER A 73 26.34 -6.21 15.35
N GLU A 74 27.36 -5.59 14.76
CA GLU A 74 28.49 -5.02 15.48
C GLU A 74 28.09 -3.85 16.38
N SER A 75 27.23 -2.94 15.89
CA SER A 75 26.76 -1.81 16.68
C SER A 75 25.87 -2.24 17.85
N LEU A 76 25.10 -3.32 17.68
CA LEU A 76 24.18 -3.87 18.68
C LEU A 76 24.85 -4.82 19.67
N LYS A 77 26.15 -5.11 19.53
CA LYS A 77 26.90 -5.90 20.52
C LYS A 77 26.68 -5.29 21.90
N LYS A 78 26.33 -6.15 22.86
CA LYS A 78 26.32 -5.74 24.27
C LYS A 78 27.75 -5.31 24.60
N GLU A 79 27.93 -4.09 25.09
CA GLU A 79 29.19 -3.73 25.74
C GLU A 79 29.36 -4.73 26.89
N THR A 80 30.35 -5.61 26.77
CA THR A 80 30.79 -6.42 27.90
C THR A 80 31.20 -5.44 28.99
N PRO A 81 30.58 -5.44 30.18
CA PRO A 81 31.06 -4.61 31.26
C PRO A 81 32.47 -5.10 31.58
N THR A 82 33.47 -4.27 31.29
CA THR A 82 34.81 -4.44 31.84
C THR A 82 34.70 -4.26 33.35
N ASN A 83 34.73 -5.38 34.08
CA ASN A 83 34.85 -5.50 35.54
C ASN A 83 33.78 -4.79 36.38
N SER A 84 32.75 -5.53 36.78
CA SER A 84 32.22 -5.46 38.15
C SER A 84 31.31 -6.65 38.48
N ASN A 85 31.81 -7.49 39.38
CA ASN A 85 31.15 -8.42 40.30
C ASN A 85 29.83 -9.07 39.88
N GLU A 86 29.93 -10.38 39.64
CA GLU A 86 28.86 -11.37 39.73
C GLU A 86 28.13 -11.25 41.08
N ASP A 87 26.89 -10.74 41.11
CA ASP A 87 25.92 -11.09 42.17
C ASP A 87 24.46 -10.62 41.97
N SER A 88 24.07 -9.92 40.89
CA SER A 88 22.71 -9.32 40.82
C SER A 88 21.65 -10.09 40.03
N LEU A 89 21.94 -11.27 39.47
CA LEU A 89 21.01 -11.93 38.54
C LEU A 89 19.83 -12.66 39.22
N ALA A 90 19.84 -12.82 40.54
CA ALA A 90 18.80 -13.56 41.28
C ALA A 90 17.63 -12.67 41.76
N GLU A 91 17.75 -11.34 41.72
CA GLU A 91 16.73 -10.43 42.28
C GLU A 91 15.67 -9.97 41.26
N THR A 92 15.90 -10.11 39.95
CA THR A 92 15.07 -9.45 38.92
C THR A 92 13.68 -10.08 38.72
N ILE A 93 13.49 -11.36 38.99
CA ILE A 93 12.20 -12.04 38.74
C ILE A 93 11.18 -11.75 39.87
N LYS A 94 11.66 -11.53 41.10
CA LYS A 94 10.79 -11.28 42.26
C LYS A 94 10.24 -9.85 42.27
N ASP A 95 11.04 -8.88 41.81
CA ASP A 95 10.64 -7.48 41.70
C ASP A 95 9.70 -7.21 40.50
N LEU A 96 9.81 -8.01 39.44
CA LEU A 96 8.90 -7.96 38.27
C LEU A 96 7.48 -8.45 38.59
N LEU A 97 7.30 -9.28 39.62
CA LEU A 97 6.00 -9.80 40.03
C LEU A 97 5.32 -8.93 41.11
N ALA A 98 6.09 -8.10 41.84
CA ALA A 98 5.57 -7.22 42.88
C ALA A 98 5.06 -5.86 42.33
N SER A 99 5.43 -5.49 41.11
CA SER A 99 5.03 -4.23 40.47
C SER A 99 3.71 -4.37 39.69
N LYS A 100 2.61 -4.65 40.40
CA LYS A 100 1.26 -4.35 39.90
C LYS A 100 0.59 -3.34 40.82
N LEU A 101 0.00 -2.32 40.18
CA LEU A 101 -0.68 -1.13 40.73
C LEU A 101 0.21 0.11 40.92
N ILE A 102 0.94 0.50 39.88
CA ILE A 102 1.24 1.92 39.65
C ILE A 102 0.28 2.36 38.55
N GLU A 103 -0.64 3.27 38.88
CA GLU A 103 -1.38 4.03 37.88
C GLU A 103 -0.36 4.72 36.96
N VAL A 104 -0.22 4.20 35.75
CA VAL A 104 0.64 4.78 34.73
C VAL A 104 -0.03 6.07 34.29
N GLN A 105 0.52 7.21 34.73
CA GLN A 105 0.35 8.46 34.02
C GLN A 105 0.93 8.25 32.62
N THR A 106 0.05 8.17 31.62
CA THR A 106 0.38 8.04 30.21
C THR A 106 1.33 9.16 29.80
N THR A 107 2.61 8.85 29.64
CA THR A 107 3.54 9.68 28.89
C THR A 107 3.24 9.47 27.40
N GLU A 108 3.05 10.57 26.67
CA GLU A 108 2.67 10.62 25.24
C GLU A 108 3.71 10.03 24.26
N ASN A 109 4.67 9.21 24.72
CA ASN A 109 5.84 8.77 23.96
C ASN A 109 5.77 7.32 23.43
N GLU A 110 4.70 6.58 23.70
CA GLU A 110 4.45 5.29 23.07
C GLU A 110 3.41 5.43 21.96
N GLU A 111 3.72 4.93 20.75
CA GLU A 111 2.77 4.87 19.64
C GLU A 111 1.52 4.13 20.11
N THR A 112 0.37 4.81 20.06
CA THR A 112 -0.92 4.25 20.48
C THR A 112 -1.16 2.95 19.72
N PRO A 113 -1.44 1.83 20.43
CA PRO A 113 -1.90 0.61 19.79
C PRO A 113 -3.04 0.95 18.81
N ASP A 114 -3.04 0.30 17.64
CA ASP A 114 -4.11 0.38 16.64
C ASP A 114 -4.25 1.71 15.86
N ARG A 115 -3.26 2.61 15.88
CA ARG A 115 -3.30 3.84 15.06
C ARG A 115 -3.25 3.54 13.56
N PHE A 116 -2.44 2.58 13.13
CA PHE A 116 -2.22 2.33 11.71
C PHE A 116 -2.55 0.89 11.34
N ASN A 117 -3.29 0.73 10.24
CA ASN A 117 -3.50 -0.59 9.62
C ASN A 117 -2.84 -0.61 8.24
N THR A 118 -2.01 -1.62 7.99
CA THR A 118 -1.23 -1.70 6.76
C THR A 118 -1.96 -2.41 5.63
N VAL A 119 -1.50 -2.14 4.42
CA VAL A 119 -2.04 -2.71 3.18
C VAL A 119 -1.63 -4.17 2.95
N ILE A 120 -0.81 -4.76 3.81
CA ILE A 120 -0.22 -6.09 3.67
C ILE A 120 0.11 -6.69 5.04
N ASN A 121 0.04 -8.02 5.19
CA ASN A 121 0.52 -8.71 6.38
C ASN A 121 2.01 -9.08 6.29
N PHE A 122 2.62 -9.46 7.41
CA PHE A 122 4.05 -9.76 7.45
C PHE A 122 4.46 -10.94 6.55
N SER A 123 3.68 -12.02 6.51
CA SER A 123 4.01 -13.20 5.69
C SER A 123 4.08 -12.88 4.19
N ASN A 124 3.16 -12.06 3.67
CA ASN A 124 3.21 -11.60 2.28
C ASN A 124 4.33 -10.56 2.09
N PHE A 125 4.59 -9.71 3.07
CA PHE A 125 5.70 -8.75 3.02
C PHE A 125 7.06 -9.45 2.84
N LEU A 126 7.30 -10.58 3.53
CA LEU A 126 8.50 -11.39 3.34
C LEU A 126 8.68 -11.86 1.88
N LEU A 127 7.59 -12.19 1.17
CA LEU A 127 7.65 -12.56 -0.25
C LEU A 127 8.02 -11.38 -1.15
N HIS A 128 7.57 -10.16 -0.81
CA HIS A 128 8.03 -8.97 -1.53
C HIS A 128 9.53 -8.74 -1.35
N ILE A 129 10.06 -8.86 -0.12
CA ILE A 129 11.49 -8.74 0.15
C ILE A 129 12.29 -9.81 -0.61
N LEU A 130 11.81 -11.07 -0.58
CA LEU A 130 12.44 -12.15 -1.31
C LEU A 130 12.48 -11.88 -2.82
N ARG A 131 11.38 -11.39 -3.40
CA ARG A 131 11.28 -11.04 -4.81
C ARG A 131 12.20 -9.86 -5.19
N LEU A 132 12.32 -8.87 -4.31
CA LEU A 132 13.24 -7.73 -4.49
C LEU A 132 14.71 -8.17 -4.50
N GLN A 133 15.11 -9.00 -3.53
CA GLN A 133 16.48 -9.49 -3.42
C GLN A 133 16.87 -10.42 -4.59
N THR A 134 15.99 -11.35 -4.94
CA THR A 134 16.28 -12.34 -5.99
C THR A 134 16.08 -11.82 -7.40
N LYS A 135 15.23 -10.79 -7.58
CA LYS A 135 14.75 -10.31 -8.89
C LYS A 135 14.18 -11.44 -9.75
N GLN A 136 13.55 -12.43 -9.13
CA GLN A 136 12.90 -13.57 -9.78
C GLN A 136 11.37 -13.44 -9.69
N ASN A 137 10.64 -14.09 -10.60
CA ASN A 137 9.18 -14.08 -10.60
C ASN A 137 8.60 -15.01 -9.52
N ILE A 138 8.80 -14.64 -8.26
CA ILE A 138 8.40 -15.42 -7.08
C ILE A 138 6.93 -15.12 -6.75
N PRO A 139 6.00 -16.09 -6.78
CA PRO A 139 4.60 -15.87 -6.43
C PRO A 139 4.42 -15.19 -5.05
N LEU A 140 3.46 -14.26 -4.94
CA LEU A 140 3.18 -13.52 -3.70
C LEU A 140 2.13 -14.24 -2.83
N ASP A 141 2.15 -15.57 -2.82
CA ASP A 141 1.21 -16.41 -2.05
C ASP A 141 1.86 -16.93 -0.77
N ASP A 142 1.47 -16.34 0.37
CA ASP A 142 1.97 -16.72 1.70
C ASP A 142 1.71 -18.19 2.07
N LYS A 143 0.74 -18.85 1.42
CA LYS A 143 0.52 -20.30 1.61
C LYS A 143 1.75 -21.09 1.18
N ARG A 144 2.53 -20.58 0.24
CA ARG A 144 3.76 -21.18 -0.28
C ARG A 144 5.02 -20.58 0.34
N LEU A 145 4.91 -19.77 1.40
CA LEU A 145 6.05 -19.04 2.00
C LEU A 145 7.29 -19.93 2.22
N ILE A 146 7.16 -21.04 2.94
CA ILE A 146 8.29 -21.93 3.21
C ILE A 146 8.84 -22.55 1.91
N GLU A 147 7.96 -23.03 1.04
CA GLU A 147 8.30 -23.65 -0.24
C GLU A 147 9.14 -22.70 -1.11
N LEU A 148 8.73 -21.43 -1.20
CA LEU A 148 9.40 -20.42 -2.02
C LEU A 148 10.76 -20.00 -1.46
N PHE A 149 10.97 -20.08 -0.14
CA PHE A 149 12.28 -19.82 0.47
C PHE A 149 13.24 -21.02 0.42
N GLU A 150 12.73 -22.26 0.37
CA GLU A 150 13.58 -23.47 0.47
C GLU A 150 14.74 -23.52 -0.53
N PRO A 151 14.56 -23.20 -1.84
CA PRO A 151 15.65 -23.22 -2.80
C PRO A 151 16.82 -22.30 -2.40
N HIS A 152 16.51 -21.17 -1.78
CA HIS A 152 17.50 -20.17 -1.36
C HIS A 152 18.18 -20.55 -0.04
N LEU A 153 17.51 -21.33 0.82
CA LEU A 153 18.05 -21.79 2.11
C LEU A 153 18.79 -23.13 2.04
N LYS A 154 18.58 -23.94 0.99
CA LYS A 154 19.22 -25.27 0.84
C LYS A 154 20.25 -25.34 -0.29
N ASN A 155 19.95 -24.72 -1.44
CA ASN A 155 20.72 -24.91 -2.67
C ASN A 155 21.59 -23.69 -3.05
N SER A 156 21.68 -22.68 -2.18
CA SER A 156 22.55 -21.53 -2.41
C SER A 156 24.00 -21.86 -2.11
N LYS A 157 24.89 -21.62 -3.09
CA LYS A 157 26.35 -21.69 -2.90
C LYS A 157 26.84 -20.77 -1.76
N ASN A 158 26.06 -19.76 -1.39
CA ASN A 158 26.37 -18.84 -0.30
C ASN A 158 25.11 -18.55 0.54
N VAL A 159 24.57 -19.59 1.16
CA VAL A 159 23.35 -19.50 1.99
C VAL A 159 23.49 -18.48 3.12
N ILE A 160 24.67 -18.39 3.75
CA ILE A 160 24.92 -17.44 4.85
C ILE A 160 24.82 -16.00 4.33
N ALA A 161 25.50 -15.66 3.22
CA ALA A 161 25.39 -14.32 2.65
C ALA A 161 23.97 -14.00 2.22
N PHE A 162 23.24 -14.96 1.64
CA PHE A 162 21.84 -14.78 1.28
C PHE A 162 20.97 -14.41 2.50
N VAL A 163 21.12 -15.13 3.62
CA VAL A 163 20.34 -14.85 4.84
C VAL A 163 20.76 -13.53 5.48
N LYS A 164 22.06 -13.19 5.48
CA LYS A 164 22.54 -11.89 5.96
C LYS A 164 21.96 -10.73 5.15
N GLU A 165 22.02 -10.84 3.82
CA GLU A 165 21.43 -9.87 2.90
C GLU A 165 19.91 -9.77 3.09
N PHE A 166 19.22 -10.91 3.26
CA PHE A 166 17.79 -10.93 3.53
C PHE A 166 17.42 -10.23 4.83
N GLY A 167 18.18 -10.46 5.91
CA GLY A 167 17.97 -9.79 7.19
C GLY A 167 18.09 -8.26 7.06
N TYR A 168 19.12 -7.77 6.36
CA TYR A 168 19.25 -6.34 6.08
C TYR A 168 18.13 -5.82 5.18
N ASN A 169 17.82 -6.51 4.09
CA ASN A 169 16.78 -6.11 3.14
C ASN A 169 15.39 -6.10 3.79
N LEU A 170 15.13 -6.94 4.79
CA LEU A 170 13.92 -6.92 5.59
C LEU A 170 13.78 -5.62 6.37
N LEU A 171 14.83 -5.20 7.09
CA LEU A 171 14.87 -3.92 7.80
C LEU A 171 14.72 -2.74 6.84
N LYS A 172 15.55 -2.70 5.79
CA LYS A 172 15.52 -1.63 4.77
C LYS A 172 14.14 -1.55 4.11
N GLY A 173 13.59 -2.70 3.73
CA GLY A 173 12.29 -2.78 3.10
C GLY A 173 11.18 -2.27 4.01
N LYS A 174 11.16 -2.66 5.29
CA LYS A 174 10.12 -2.22 6.23
C LYS A 174 10.25 -0.71 6.51
N PHE A 175 11.47 -0.22 6.68
CA PHE A 175 11.75 1.20 6.87
C PHE A 175 11.27 2.05 5.69
N LEU A 176 11.49 1.60 4.45
CA LEU A 176 11.00 2.27 3.25
C LEU A 176 9.48 2.12 3.08
N PHE A 177 8.94 0.94 3.38
CA PHE A 177 7.49 0.69 3.39
C PHE A 177 6.78 1.70 4.31
N ASP A 178 7.32 1.89 5.52
CA ASP A 178 6.71 2.76 6.51
C ASP A 178 6.62 4.23 6.09
N LYS A 179 7.55 4.68 5.23
CA LYS A 179 7.63 6.05 4.72
C LYS A 179 6.88 6.25 3.41
N TYR A 180 6.99 5.31 2.48
CA TYR A 180 6.63 5.55 1.08
C TYR A 180 5.45 4.70 0.58
N ILE A 181 4.89 3.86 1.44
CA ILE A 181 3.68 3.08 1.15
C ILE A 181 2.54 3.57 2.06
N ILE A 182 1.35 3.65 1.49
CA ILE A 182 0.15 4.07 2.21
C ILE A 182 -0.24 3.09 3.30
N LYS A 183 -0.92 3.62 4.33
CA LYS A 183 -1.57 2.86 5.39
C LYS A 183 -2.89 3.54 5.78
N ARG A 184 -3.79 2.80 6.40
CA ARG A 184 -4.96 3.39 7.05
C ARG A 184 -4.51 4.01 8.37
N GLU A 185 -5.00 5.19 8.68
CA GLU A 185 -4.76 5.88 9.95
C GLU A 185 -6.09 6.11 10.64
N LEU A 186 -6.19 5.58 11.86
CA LEU A 186 -7.29 5.75 12.78
C LEU A 186 -6.94 6.87 13.76
N LEU A 187 -7.52 8.06 13.53
CA LEU A 187 -7.25 9.23 14.37
C LEU A 187 -8.54 10.01 14.60
N LYS A 188 -8.85 10.30 15.88
CA LYS A 188 -10.04 11.07 16.28
C LYS A 188 -11.37 10.53 15.73
N GLY A 189 -11.47 9.21 15.55
CA GLY A 189 -12.66 8.56 15.00
C GLY A 189 -12.78 8.60 13.48
N GLU A 190 -11.81 9.20 12.78
CA GLU A 190 -11.68 9.11 11.32
C GLU A 190 -10.77 7.95 10.95
N ASP A 191 -11.15 7.23 9.88
CA ASP A 191 -10.35 6.18 9.25
C ASP A 191 -10.07 6.61 7.82
N ARG A 192 -8.84 7.02 7.54
CA ARG A 192 -8.44 7.61 6.24
C ARG A 192 -7.13 7.01 5.73
N TRP A 193 -6.88 7.17 4.43
CA TRP A 193 -5.57 6.85 3.87
C TRP A 193 -4.54 7.88 4.34
N SER A 194 -3.35 7.41 4.68
CA SER A 194 -2.22 8.25 5.05
C SER A 194 -0.94 7.81 4.35
N LEU A 195 -0.10 8.79 4.02
CA LEU A 195 1.25 8.62 3.52
C LEU A 195 2.13 9.54 4.37
N LYS A 196 2.79 8.95 5.35
CA LYS A 196 3.49 9.68 6.39
C LYS A 196 4.86 9.07 6.65
N ARG A 197 5.74 9.88 7.24
CA ARG A 197 7.01 9.47 7.83
C ARG A 197 7.07 9.93 9.27
N LEU A 198 7.93 9.29 10.06
CA LEU A 198 8.27 9.79 11.38
C LEU A 198 9.07 11.08 11.25
N LYS A 199 8.85 12.00 12.19
CA LYS A 199 9.73 13.13 12.42
C LYS A 199 10.14 13.16 13.86
N TRP A 200 11.44 13.10 14.10
CA TRP A 200 12.04 13.29 15.41
C TRP A 200 12.17 14.78 15.72
N TYR A 201 11.92 15.15 16.98
CA TYR A 201 12.12 16.48 17.54
C TYR A 201 12.93 16.35 18.84
N GLU A 202 13.49 17.48 19.27
CA GLU A 202 14.22 17.56 20.54
C GLU A 202 13.44 16.96 21.71
N LYS A 203 14.19 16.41 22.67
CA LYS A 203 13.65 15.71 23.87
C LYS A 203 12.88 14.43 23.53
N ASN A 204 13.27 13.73 22.46
CA ASN A 204 12.66 12.46 22.02
C ASN A 204 11.15 12.55 21.73
N LYS A 205 10.69 13.74 21.35
CA LYS A 205 9.33 13.91 20.84
C LYS A 205 9.29 13.43 19.39
N VAL A 206 8.25 12.70 19.03
CA VAL A 206 8.12 12.15 17.68
C VAL A 206 6.71 12.39 17.17
N SER A 207 6.60 12.80 15.92
CA SER A 207 5.30 12.97 15.24
C SER A 207 5.28 12.25 13.90
N TYR A 208 4.09 12.18 13.29
CA TYR A 208 3.89 11.68 11.95
C TYR A 208 3.51 12.83 11.04
N ILE A 209 4.34 13.13 10.07
CA ILE A 209 4.14 14.19 9.08
C ILE A 209 4.01 13.59 7.68
N ASN A 210 3.52 14.38 6.72
CA ASN A 210 3.51 13.98 5.32
C ASN A 210 4.91 13.54 4.86
N THR A 211 4.96 12.50 4.02
CA THR A 211 6.23 11.99 3.49
C THR A 211 6.89 13.00 2.57
N PHE A 212 6.09 13.70 1.77
CA PHE A 212 6.52 14.72 0.82
C PHE A 212 5.84 16.06 1.11
N GLY A 213 6.36 17.16 0.53
CA GLY A 213 5.73 18.47 0.60
C GLY A 213 5.80 19.17 1.96
N ASP A 214 4.92 20.16 2.16
CA ASP A 214 4.84 20.97 3.37
C ASP A 214 4.21 20.17 4.53
N GLU A 215 4.80 20.32 5.72
CA GLU A 215 4.31 19.69 6.95
C GLU A 215 3.00 20.30 7.44
N ASN A 216 2.69 21.54 7.02
CA ASN A 216 1.48 22.27 7.41
C ASN A 216 0.30 22.06 6.45
N GLU A 217 0.48 21.23 5.42
CA GLU A 217 -0.53 20.98 4.42
C GLU A 217 -1.77 20.27 4.99
N ASN A 218 -2.95 20.78 4.62
CA ASN A 218 -4.26 20.41 5.17
C ASN A 218 -4.72 18.98 4.80
N GLY A 219 -3.85 18.18 4.16
CA GLY A 219 -4.10 16.81 3.71
C GLY A 219 -4.86 16.67 2.39
N HIS A 220 -5.22 17.79 1.77
CA HIS A 220 -6.05 17.86 0.56
C HIS A 220 -5.32 18.40 -0.67
N GLU A 221 -4.14 18.98 -0.49
CA GLU A 221 -3.35 19.60 -1.55
C GLU A 221 -1.97 18.93 -1.68
N GLY A 222 -1.17 19.41 -2.65
CA GLY A 222 0.26 19.12 -2.74
C GLY A 222 0.69 17.75 -3.24
N GLU A 223 2.01 17.58 -3.28
CA GLU A 223 2.67 16.43 -3.88
C GLU A 223 2.40 15.14 -3.11
N ASN A 224 2.29 15.21 -1.77
CA ASN A 224 1.98 14.06 -0.94
C ASN A 224 0.58 13.51 -1.26
N ARG A 225 -0.39 14.41 -1.46
CA ARG A 225 -1.76 14.01 -1.81
C ARG A 225 -1.81 13.33 -3.17
N GLU A 226 -1.07 13.81 -4.17
CA GLU A 226 -1.03 13.16 -5.50
C GLU A 226 -0.49 11.73 -5.44
N ILE A 227 0.59 11.51 -4.69
CA ILE A 227 1.18 10.17 -4.51
C ILE A 227 0.24 9.27 -3.70
N LEU A 228 -0.37 9.82 -2.65
CA LEU A 228 -1.37 9.11 -1.84
C LEU A 228 -2.58 8.68 -2.68
N MET A 229 -3.05 9.52 -3.59
CA MET A 229 -4.15 9.20 -4.51
C MET A 229 -3.78 8.08 -5.49
N LEU A 230 -2.57 8.09 -6.06
CA LEU A 230 -2.08 6.99 -6.92
C LEU A 230 -1.98 5.66 -6.14
N LEU A 231 -1.33 5.67 -4.98
CA LEU A 231 -1.14 4.46 -4.18
C LEU A 231 -2.48 3.90 -3.67
N SER A 232 -3.41 4.76 -3.27
CA SER A 232 -4.75 4.33 -2.82
C SER A 232 -5.58 3.80 -3.98
N MET A 233 -5.53 4.44 -5.16
CA MET A 233 -6.13 3.94 -6.40
C MET A 233 -5.64 2.51 -6.73
N PHE A 234 -4.33 2.27 -6.68
CA PHE A 234 -3.77 0.92 -6.87
C PHE A 234 -4.29 -0.06 -5.83
N HIS A 235 -4.27 0.33 -4.55
CA HIS A 235 -4.66 -0.55 -3.46
C HIS A 235 -6.13 -0.96 -3.52
N VAL A 236 -7.05 -0.02 -3.77
CA VAL A 236 -8.48 -0.35 -3.87
C VAL A 236 -8.82 -1.13 -5.14
N SER A 237 -7.99 -1.03 -6.19
CA SER A 237 -8.11 -1.83 -7.42
C SER A 237 -7.65 -3.27 -7.25
N ALA A 238 -6.63 -3.51 -6.40
CA ALA A 238 -6.07 -4.84 -6.13
C ALA A 238 -5.87 -5.07 -4.62
N PRO A 239 -6.98 -5.27 -3.86
CA PRO A 239 -6.92 -5.42 -2.41
C PRO A 239 -6.36 -6.76 -1.95
N THR A 240 -6.52 -7.82 -2.75
CA THR A 240 -6.10 -9.18 -2.42
C THR A 240 -4.57 -9.30 -2.37
N LEU A 241 -4.05 -9.86 -1.28
CA LEU A 241 -2.61 -9.93 -0.96
C LEU A 241 -1.77 -10.54 -2.10
N VAL A 242 -2.22 -11.66 -2.66
CA VAL A 242 -1.48 -12.38 -3.72
C VAL A 242 -1.36 -11.62 -5.05
N TYR A 243 -2.19 -10.59 -5.24
CA TYR A 243 -2.23 -9.76 -6.45
C TYR A 243 -1.68 -8.34 -6.22
N LYS A 244 -0.99 -8.08 -5.10
CA LYS A 244 -0.38 -6.77 -4.79
C LYS A 244 0.90 -6.50 -5.60
N HIS A 245 0.85 -6.71 -6.91
CA HIS A 245 1.96 -6.41 -7.81
C HIS A 245 2.28 -4.92 -7.84
N TRP A 246 1.29 -4.04 -7.69
CA TRP A 246 1.50 -2.60 -7.53
C TRP A 246 2.40 -2.27 -6.32
N LEU A 247 2.23 -2.99 -5.21
CA LEU A 247 3.04 -2.80 -4.00
C LEU A 247 4.48 -3.26 -4.25
N ASN A 248 4.65 -4.36 -4.98
CA ASN A 248 5.98 -4.82 -5.39
C ASN A 248 6.69 -3.80 -6.27
N ALA A 249 5.97 -3.17 -7.21
CA ALA A 249 6.49 -2.11 -8.06
C ALA A 249 6.89 -0.86 -7.27
N ALA A 250 5.98 -0.36 -6.42
CA ALA A 250 6.23 0.79 -5.56
C ALA A 250 7.40 0.55 -4.60
N LEU A 251 7.44 -0.62 -3.93
CA LEU A 251 8.55 -1.00 -3.08
C LEU A 251 9.85 -1.14 -3.86
N LYS A 252 9.84 -1.75 -5.05
CA LYS A 252 11.04 -1.87 -5.90
C LYS A 252 11.62 -0.50 -6.20
N TYR A 253 10.79 0.45 -6.62
CA TYR A 253 11.23 1.81 -6.91
C TYR A 253 11.95 2.41 -5.70
N VAL A 254 11.31 2.46 -4.53
CA VAL A 254 11.93 3.09 -3.35
C VAL A 254 13.10 2.30 -2.78
N PHE A 255 13.19 1.01 -3.07
CA PHE A 255 14.28 0.15 -2.62
C PHE A 255 15.56 0.33 -3.43
N GLU A 256 15.42 0.63 -4.73
CA GLU A 256 16.53 0.80 -5.68
C GLU A 256 17.08 2.23 -5.74
N HIS A 257 16.41 3.21 -5.13
CA HIS A 257 16.85 4.62 -5.09
C HIS A 257 17.30 5.01 -3.68
N GLU A 258 18.42 5.72 -3.56
CA GLU A 258 18.94 6.17 -2.26
C GLU A 258 18.12 7.34 -1.68
N GLU A 259 17.73 8.28 -2.54
CA GLU A 259 16.86 9.41 -2.20
C GLU A 259 15.60 9.39 -3.07
N ILE A 260 14.44 9.59 -2.45
CA ILE A 260 13.14 9.56 -3.13
C ILE A 260 12.64 10.98 -3.31
N GLN A 261 12.70 11.47 -4.54
CA GLN A 261 12.09 12.74 -4.92
C GLN A 261 10.62 12.53 -5.26
N SER A 262 9.76 13.42 -4.78
CA SER A 262 8.30 13.34 -4.94
C SER A 262 7.89 13.27 -6.42
N ASN A 263 8.47 14.14 -7.26
CA ASN A 263 8.13 14.23 -8.68
C ASN A 263 8.54 12.99 -9.48
N ASP A 264 9.70 12.40 -9.18
CA ASP A 264 10.17 11.18 -9.85
C ASP A 264 9.33 9.98 -9.43
N TYR A 265 9.03 9.84 -8.13
CA TYR A 265 8.19 8.74 -7.64
C TYR A 265 6.76 8.84 -8.17
N LYS A 266 6.19 10.06 -8.18
CA LYS A 266 4.88 10.33 -8.79
C LYS A 266 4.88 9.96 -10.27
N SER A 267 5.90 10.37 -11.01
CA SER A 267 6.03 10.06 -12.45
C SER A 267 6.14 8.56 -12.70
N TYR A 268 6.91 7.85 -11.88
CA TYR A 268 6.99 6.40 -11.91
C TYR A 268 5.63 5.74 -11.65
N LEU A 269 4.90 6.14 -10.61
CA LEU A 269 3.58 5.58 -10.29
C LEU A 269 2.54 5.86 -11.37
N LYS A 270 2.59 7.04 -12.02
CA LYS A 270 1.75 7.36 -13.18
C LYS A 270 2.05 6.50 -14.39
N ASN A 271 3.34 6.35 -14.72
CA ASN A 271 3.77 5.46 -15.81
C ASN A 271 3.35 4.03 -15.52
N LEU A 272 3.54 3.56 -14.29
CA LEU A 272 3.09 2.25 -13.84
C LEU A 272 1.58 2.10 -14.04
N ALA A 273 0.77 3.10 -13.66
CA ALA A 273 -0.68 3.04 -13.82
C ALA A 273 -1.08 2.89 -15.29
N LYS A 274 -0.43 3.66 -16.19
CA LYS A 274 -0.63 3.53 -17.64
C LYS A 274 -0.16 2.17 -18.16
N SER A 275 0.98 1.65 -17.67
CA SER A 275 1.51 0.33 -18.06
C SER A 275 0.59 -0.84 -17.69
N ILE A 276 -0.34 -0.67 -16.73
CA ILE A 276 -1.34 -1.70 -16.43
C ILE A 276 -2.31 -1.92 -17.61
N PHE A 277 -2.41 -0.99 -18.56
CA PHE A 277 -3.13 -1.21 -19.81
C PHE A 277 -2.46 -2.27 -20.69
N ASP A 278 -1.14 -2.44 -20.60
CA ASP A 278 -0.44 -3.56 -21.24
C ASP A 278 -0.94 -4.91 -20.70
N ARG A 279 -1.53 -4.95 -19.50
CA ARG A 279 -2.12 -6.16 -18.93
C ARG A 279 -3.57 -6.37 -19.36
N PHE A 280 -4.38 -5.32 -19.30
CA PHE A 280 -5.84 -5.46 -19.40
C PHE A 280 -6.37 -5.24 -20.81
N ILE A 281 -5.94 -4.17 -21.48
CA ILE A 281 -6.59 -3.68 -22.71
C ILE A 281 -5.72 -3.76 -23.97
N ALA A 282 -4.43 -4.10 -23.85
CA ALA A 282 -3.60 -4.42 -25.00
C ALA A 282 -4.03 -5.71 -25.71
N GLU A 283 -3.70 -5.82 -27.01
CA GLU A 283 -3.84 -7.07 -27.77
C GLU A 283 -2.87 -8.14 -27.26
N GLU A 284 -1.59 -7.78 -27.15
CA GLU A 284 -0.56 -8.60 -26.51
C GLU A 284 -0.45 -8.24 -25.02
N GLN A 285 -0.96 -9.12 -24.17
CA GLN A 285 -0.99 -8.89 -22.74
C GLN A 285 0.34 -9.21 -22.07
N LEU A 286 0.91 -8.24 -21.36
CA LEU A 286 2.12 -8.45 -20.56
C LEU A 286 1.77 -8.96 -19.16
N ASP A 287 2.70 -9.71 -18.56
CA ASP A 287 2.59 -10.11 -17.17
C ASP A 287 3.12 -9.01 -16.22
N TYR A 288 2.62 -8.98 -14.98
CA TYR A 288 3.02 -7.95 -14.02
C TYR A 288 4.52 -7.97 -13.73
N PHE A 289 5.17 -9.14 -13.73
CA PHE A 289 6.60 -9.23 -13.50
C PHE A 289 7.38 -8.58 -14.64
N GLU A 290 7.04 -8.86 -15.89
CA GLU A 290 7.63 -8.19 -17.05
C GLU A 290 7.41 -6.67 -17.02
N ILE A 291 6.18 -6.21 -16.75
CA ILE A 291 5.87 -4.77 -16.60
C ILE A 291 6.82 -4.12 -15.57
N ILE A 292 7.02 -4.75 -14.42
CA ILE A 292 7.75 -4.17 -13.28
C ILE A 292 9.28 -4.31 -13.41
N TYR A 293 9.78 -5.48 -13.79
CA TYR A 293 11.20 -5.83 -13.74
C TYR A 293 11.91 -5.71 -15.09
N THR A 294 11.21 -5.90 -16.21
CA THR A 294 11.78 -5.74 -17.56
C THR A 294 11.51 -4.32 -18.08
N ASN A 295 10.26 -3.88 -18.01
CA ASN A 295 9.82 -2.61 -18.60
C ASN A 295 9.88 -1.42 -17.64
N ASN A 296 10.18 -1.66 -16.37
CA ASN A 296 10.31 -0.64 -15.32
C ASN A 296 9.06 0.25 -15.19
N GLY A 297 7.87 -0.34 -15.35
CA GLY A 297 6.58 0.37 -15.31
C GLY A 297 6.35 1.32 -16.48
N ILE A 298 7.11 1.20 -17.56
CA ILE A 298 6.92 2.00 -18.78
C ILE A 298 5.95 1.26 -19.69
N TYR A 299 4.86 1.93 -20.04
CA TYR A 299 3.86 1.46 -21.01
C TYR A 299 4.51 1.14 -22.36
N LYS A 300 4.22 -0.04 -22.92
CA LYS A 300 4.88 -0.54 -24.14
C LYS A 300 4.01 -0.61 -25.37
N ASN A 301 2.72 -0.88 -25.22
CA ASN A 301 1.89 -1.15 -26.39
C ASN A 301 1.48 0.14 -27.12
N THR A 302 1.38 0.07 -28.44
CA THR A 302 0.82 1.15 -29.27
C THR A 302 -0.64 0.92 -29.61
N ASP A 303 -1.08 -0.34 -29.58
CA ASP A 303 -2.40 -0.77 -30.01
C ASP A 303 -3.24 -1.24 -28.82
N ILE A 304 -4.31 -0.50 -28.55
CA ILE A 304 -5.25 -0.75 -27.45
C ILE A 304 -6.56 -1.23 -28.04
N ASP A 305 -7.07 -2.35 -27.54
CA ASP A 305 -8.42 -2.81 -27.87
C ASP A 305 -9.45 -2.05 -27.03
N ILE A 306 -9.91 -0.92 -27.56
CA ILE A 306 -10.91 -0.04 -26.92
C ILE A 306 -12.23 -0.78 -26.66
N SER A 307 -12.53 -1.85 -27.41
CA SER A 307 -13.76 -2.63 -27.21
C SER A 307 -13.79 -3.30 -25.82
N LYS A 308 -12.62 -3.52 -25.20
CA LYS A 308 -12.50 -4.02 -23.83
C LYS A 308 -13.04 -3.06 -22.77
N LEU A 309 -13.23 -1.78 -23.13
CA LEU A 309 -13.86 -0.80 -22.25
C LEU A 309 -15.40 -0.83 -22.31
N ASP A 310 -15.99 -1.49 -23.33
CA ASP A 310 -17.44 -1.60 -23.54
C ASP A 310 -17.97 -3.00 -23.20
N GLN A 311 -17.49 -3.59 -22.09
CA GLN A 311 -17.81 -4.97 -21.69
C GLN A 311 -18.72 -5.07 -20.47
N GLY A 312 -19.47 -4.01 -20.16
CA GLY A 312 -20.38 -4.01 -19.01
C GLY A 312 -19.66 -4.35 -17.71
N THR A 313 -20.14 -5.36 -16.99
CA THR A 313 -19.52 -5.81 -15.73
C THR A 313 -18.19 -6.55 -15.90
N GLY A 314 -17.75 -6.79 -17.14
CA GLY A 314 -16.44 -7.38 -17.45
C GLY A 314 -15.28 -6.37 -17.48
N VAL A 315 -15.56 -5.06 -17.44
CA VAL A 315 -14.51 -4.04 -17.41
C VAL A 315 -13.78 -4.07 -16.07
N GLU A 316 -12.46 -4.12 -16.12
CA GLU A 316 -11.61 -4.21 -14.92
C GLU A 316 -11.78 -3.01 -13.99
N ASN A 317 -11.93 -3.26 -12.69
CA ASN A 317 -12.12 -2.21 -11.67
C ASN A 317 -10.99 -1.16 -11.68
N PHE A 318 -9.77 -1.60 -12.01
CA PHE A 318 -8.61 -0.72 -12.17
C PHE A 318 -8.86 0.41 -13.17
N VAL A 319 -9.54 0.13 -14.29
CA VAL A 319 -9.82 1.12 -15.34
C VAL A 319 -10.67 2.26 -14.79
N PHE A 320 -11.71 1.95 -14.02
CA PHE A 320 -12.57 2.97 -13.40
C PHE A 320 -11.83 3.80 -12.36
N ASN A 321 -11.05 3.16 -11.48
CA ASN A 321 -10.28 3.88 -10.48
C ASN A 321 -9.20 4.76 -11.12
N TYR A 322 -8.53 4.29 -12.18
CA TYR A 322 -7.57 5.11 -12.89
C TYR A 322 -8.21 6.29 -13.62
N LEU A 323 -9.38 6.10 -14.24
CA LEU A 323 -10.16 7.19 -14.80
C LEU A 323 -10.52 8.24 -13.73
N ASP A 324 -11.00 7.80 -12.56
CA ASP A 324 -11.32 8.72 -11.47
C ASP A 324 -10.08 9.51 -11.01
N TYR A 325 -8.88 8.90 -11.04
CA TYR A 325 -7.63 9.60 -10.75
C TYR A 325 -7.33 10.68 -11.79
N LEU A 326 -7.49 10.37 -13.08
CA LEU A 326 -7.28 11.34 -14.16
C LEU A 326 -8.29 12.50 -14.09
N LEU A 327 -9.56 12.21 -13.81
CA LEU A 327 -10.60 13.22 -13.61
C LEU A 327 -10.31 14.09 -12.39
N TRP A 328 -9.91 13.49 -11.27
CA TRP A 328 -9.46 14.22 -10.08
C TRP A 328 -8.28 15.14 -10.40
N GLN A 329 -7.30 14.65 -11.16
CA GLN A 329 -6.13 15.45 -11.51
C GLN A 329 -6.49 16.63 -12.44
N LYS A 330 -7.43 16.44 -13.36
CA LYS A 330 -7.96 17.49 -14.24
C LYS A 330 -8.71 18.56 -13.42
N ASP A 331 -9.62 18.15 -12.55
CA ASP A 331 -10.41 19.03 -11.67
C ASP A 331 -9.53 19.88 -10.75
N ARG A 332 -8.36 19.36 -10.32
CA ARG A 332 -7.39 20.13 -9.52
C ARG A 332 -6.75 21.31 -10.24
N GLN A 333 -6.85 21.41 -11.56
CA GLN A 333 -6.33 22.55 -12.31
C GLN A 333 -7.36 23.70 -12.41
N GLU A 334 -8.60 23.48 -11.97
CA GLU A 334 -9.65 24.48 -11.96
C GLU A 334 -9.49 25.46 -10.79
N ASP A 335 -10.01 26.69 -10.93
CA ASP A 335 -9.97 27.71 -9.86
C ASP A 335 -10.68 27.27 -8.56
N LYS A 336 -11.68 26.38 -8.69
CA LYS A 336 -12.45 25.81 -7.58
C LYS A 336 -12.68 24.32 -7.80
N PRO A 337 -11.71 23.47 -7.42
CA PRO A 337 -11.82 22.02 -7.60
C PRO A 337 -13.03 21.46 -6.86
N LYS A 338 -13.86 20.68 -7.55
CA LYS A 338 -15.06 20.05 -6.99
C LYS A 338 -14.73 18.81 -6.17
N PHE A 339 -13.64 18.11 -6.49
CA PHE A 339 -13.30 16.79 -5.98
C PHE A 339 -12.06 16.79 -5.07
N GLU A 340 -11.68 17.95 -4.51
CA GLU A 340 -10.52 18.11 -3.64
C GLU A 340 -10.52 17.13 -2.45
N SER A 341 -11.69 16.91 -1.85
CA SER A 341 -11.88 16.02 -0.69
C SER A 341 -12.11 14.55 -1.05
N PHE A 342 -12.13 14.19 -2.35
CA PHE A 342 -12.41 12.82 -2.79
C PHE A 342 -11.36 11.83 -2.28
N GLU A 343 -11.81 10.72 -1.68
CA GLU A 343 -10.94 9.61 -1.27
C GLU A 343 -11.41 8.28 -1.86
N TYR A 344 -10.43 7.47 -2.26
CA TYR A 344 -10.71 6.10 -2.66
C TYR A 344 -11.20 5.27 -1.48
N THR A 345 -12.25 4.51 -1.72
CA THR A 345 -12.73 3.47 -0.81
C THR A 345 -12.87 2.17 -1.60
N PHE A 346 -13.03 1.05 -0.89
CA PHE A 346 -13.19 -0.24 -1.56
C PHE A 346 -14.54 -0.32 -2.27
N ARG A 347 -14.48 -0.42 -3.60
CA ARG A 347 -15.61 -0.52 -4.51
C ARG A 347 -15.28 -1.61 -5.52
N SER A 348 -16.23 -2.46 -5.82
CA SER A 348 -16.01 -3.64 -6.67
C SER A 348 -17.19 -3.96 -7.58
N SER A 349 -18.21 -3.11 -7.60
CA SER A 349 -19.44 -3.35 -8.34
C SER A 349 -19.53 -2.36 -9.48
N VAL A 350 -19.38 -2.86 -10.71
CA VAL A 350 -19.68 -2.08 -11.91
C VAL A 350 -21.19 -1.88 -12.01
N GLU A 351 -21.60 -0.63 -12.05
CA GLU A 351 -23.00 -0.19 -12.13
C GLU A 351 -23.28 0.38 -13.51
N HIS A 352 -24.37 -0.10 -14.12
CA HIS A 352 -24.98 0.50 -15.30
C HIS A 352 -25.88 1.65 -14.84
N TYR A 353 -25.53 2.90 -15.14
CA TYR A 353 -26.29 4.05 -14.68
C TYR A 353 -27.69 4.10 -15.31
N TYR A 354 -27.80 3.88 -16.62
CA TYR A 354 -29.02 3.40 -17.24
C TYR A 354 -29.17 1.90 -16.95
N PRO A 355 -30.24 1.47 -16.27
CA PRO A 355 -30.36 0.12 -15.73
C PRO A 355 -30.50 -0.94 -16.82
N GLN A 356 -29.91 -2.12 -16.62
CA GLN A 356 -30.13 -3.30 -17.49
C GLN A 356 -31.56 -3.83 -17.37
N ASN A 357 -32.09 -3.84 -16.14
CA ASN A 357 -33.41 -4.34 -15.80
C ASN A 357 -34.25 -3.21 -15.19
N PRO A 358 -34.69 -2.23 -16.00
CA PRO A 358 -35.52 -1.15 -15.50
C PRO A 358 -36.82 -1.66 -14.88
N ILE A 359 -37.32 -0.96 -13.88
CA ILE A 359 -38.64 -1.22 -13.26
C ILE A 359 -39.73 -1.20 -14.35
N GLU A 360 -40.72 -2.07 -14.22
CA GLU A 360 -41.85 -2.23 -15.16
C GLU A 360 -42.43 -0.86 -15.59
N GLY A 361 -42.65 -0.71 -16.90
CA GLY A 361 -43.14 0.53 -17.52
C GLY A 361 -42.05 1.50 -18.00
N ASN A 362 -40.78 1.29 -17.64
CA ASN A 362 -39.67 2.08 -18.17
C ASN A 362 -39.05 1.46 -19.44
N PRO A 363 -38.52 2.29 -20.37
CA PRO A 363 -37.93 1.79 -21.60
C PRO A 363 -36.62 1.02 -21.36
N LYS A 364 -36.36 0.04 -22.22
CA LYS A 364 -35.06 -0.62 -22.34
C LYS A 364 -34.28 -0.01 -23.51
N ILE A 365 -32.95 -0.08 -23.44
CA ILE A 365 -32.05 0.30 -24.54
C ILE A 365 -31.21 -0.90 -24.96
N ASP A 366 -30.64 -0.84 -26.17
CA ASP A 366 -29.84 -1.94 -26.73
C ASP A 366 -28.59 -2.23 -25.89
N GLN A 367 -28.18 -3.50 -25.85
CA GLN A 367 -27.03 -3.98 -25.07
C GLN A 367 -25.74 -3.19 -25.38
N LYS A 368 -25.51 -2.83 -26.65
CA LYS A 368 -24.34 -2.06 -27.09
C LYS A 368 -24.24 -0.68 -26.41
N HIS A 369 -25.37 -0.08 -26.02
CA HIS A 369 -25.40 1.19 -25.30
C HIS A 369 -25.40 0.96 -23.79
N LEU A 370 -26.03 -0.12 -23.31
CA LEU A 370 -25.96 -0.51 -21.90
C LEU A 370 -24.52 -0.74 -21.45
N ASP A 371 -23.77 -1.55 -22.19
CA ASP A 371 -22.39 -1.92 -21.87
C ASP A 371 -21.36 -0.90 -22.32
N ASN A 372 -21.79 0.18 -22.97
CA ASN A 372 -20.91 1.27 -23.35
C ASN A 372 -20.27 1.86 -22.10
N PHE A 373 -18.95 2.08 -22.14
CA PHE A 373 -18.20 2.62 -21.02
C PHE A 373 -18.81 3.89 -20.44
N GLY A 374 -19.41 4.75 -21.27
CA GLY A 374 -20.09 5.96 -20.82
C GLY A 374 -21.19 5.68 -19.79
N ASN A 375 -21.90 4.56 -19.91
CA ASN A 375 -22.97 4.17 -19.00
C ASN A 375 -22.48 3.46 -17.72
N LEU A 376 -21.19 3.15 -17.61
CA LEU A 376 -20.63 2.32 -16.55
C LEU A 376 -19.92 3.17 -15.50
N CYS A 377 -20.11 2.88 -14.22
CA CYS A 377 -19.32 3.48 -13.13
C CYS A 377 -19.06 2.47 -12.01
N LEU A 378 -18.02 2.69 -11.20
CA LEU A 378 -17.68 1.79 -10.11
C LEU A 378 -18.27 2.30 -8.79
N ILE A 379 -19.08 1.47 -8.13
CA ILE A 379 -19.71 1.81 -6.85
C ILE A 379 -19.61 0.68 -5.83
N SER A 380 -20.03 0.95 -4.60
CA SER A 380 -20.14 -0.10 -3.58
C SER A 380 -21.24 -1.11 -3.93
N SER A 381 -21.00 -2.39 -3.64
CA SER A 381 -21.97 -3.48 -3.85
C SER A 381 -23.32 -3.23 -3.17
N ARG A 382 -23.30 -2.65 -1.96
CA ARG A 382 -24.51 -2.26 -1.23
C ARG A 382 -25.36 -1.23 -1.98
N LYS A 383 -24.72 -0.20 -2.57
CA LYS A 383 -25.44 0.82 -3.34
C LYS A 383 -25.93 0.25 -4.67
N ASN A 384 -25.12 -0.55 -5.36
CA ASN A 384 -25.52 -1.24 -6.59
C ASN A 384 -26.77 -2.13 -6.35
N SER A 385 -26.74 -2.98 -5.32
CA SER A 385 -27.89 -3.82 -4.97
C SER A 385 -29.18 -3.04 -4.72
N ARG A 386 -29.09 -1.79 -4.26
CA ARG A 386 -30.25 -0.91 -4.01
C ARG A 386 -30.73 -0.18 -5.26
N LEU A 387 -29.81 0.22 -6.14
CA LEU A 387 -30.07 1.18 -7.22
C LEU A 387 -30.10 0.55 -8.61
N SER A 388 -29.65 -0.70 -8.77
CA SER A 388 -29.43 -1.35 -10.08
C SER A 388 -30.57 -1.24 -11.08
N ASN A 389 -31.83 -1.28 -10.63
CA ASN A 389 -33.02 -1.20 -11.48
C ASN A 389 -33.59 0.22 -11.63
N PHE A 390 -33.02 1.21 -10.93
CA PHE A 390 -33.53 2.57 -10.94
C PHE A 390 -33.09 3.30 -12.22
N MET A 391 -33.96 4.18 -12.72
CA MET A 391 -33.63 5.06 -13.83
C MET A 391 -32.59 6.12 -13.39
N PRO A 392 -31.81 6.69 -14.33
CA PRO A 392 -30.77 7.68 -14.05
C PRO A 392 -31.22 8.83 -13.13
N GLN A 393 -32.41 9.40 -13.35
CA GLN A 393 -32.94 10.47 -12.51
C GLN A 393 -33.15 10.03 -11.05
N ALA A 394 -33.74 8.85 -10.83
CA ALA A 394 -33.94 8.31 -9.49
C ALA A 394 -32.61 7.98 -8.79
N LYS A 395 -31.59 7.54 -9.54
CA LYS A 395 -30.22 7.38 -9.02
C LYS A 395 -29.62 8.72 -8.63
N LYS A 396 -29.75 9.75 -9.47
CA LYS A 396 -29.29 11.12 -9.17
C LYS A 396 -29.94 11.66 -7.89
N ASP A 397 -31.26 11.55 -7.79
CA ASP A 397 -32.02 12.00 -6.62
C ASP A 397 -31.55 11.31 -5.33
N PHE A 398 -31.20 10.01 -5.40
CA PHE A 398 -30.68 9.27 -4.25
C PHE A 398 -29.38 9.85 -3.69
N TYR A 399 -28.44 10.25 -4.55
CA TYR A 399 -27.17 10.85 -4.10
C TYR A 399 -27.34 12.33 -3.71
N GLN A 400 -28.18 13.09 -4.41
CA GLN A 400 -28.38 14.51 -4.13
C GLN A 400 -29.16 14.77 -2.82
N ASN A 401 -30.10 13.90 -2.48
CA ASN A 401 -30.95 14.08 -1.29
C ASN A 401 -30.26 13.72 0.04
N SER A 402 -28.96 13.40 0.02
CA SER A 402 -28.24 13.06 1.24
C SER A 402 -26.83 13.63 1.24
N ALA A 403 -26.63 14.69 2.02
CA ALA A 403 -25.32 15.28 2.26
C ALA A 403 -24.30 14.29 2.89
N THR A 404 -24.76 13.15 3.43
CA THR A 404 -23.91 12.11 4.03
C THR A 404 -23.58 10.96 3.08
N ILE A 405 -24.26 10.84 1.94
CA ILE A 405 -23.95 9.85 0.91
C ILE A 405 -22.86 10.45 0.03
N GLY A 406 -21.62 10.41 0.50
CA GLY A 406 -20.46 10.81 -0.31
C GLY A 406 -20.44 10.09 -1.67
N ILE A 407 -19.79 10.73 -2.65
CA ILE A 407 -19.69 10.19 -4.02
C ILE A 407 -18.91 8.88 -4.03
N ASP A 408 -19.32 7.96 -4.90
CA ASP A 408 -18.55 6.74 -5.09
C ASP A 408 -17.46 6.88 -6.15
N SER A 409 -17.79 7.49 -7.27
CA SER A 409 -16.86 7.68 -8.36
C SER A 409 -16.98 9.12 -8.84
N ILE A 410 -15.86 9.69 -9.26
CA ILE A 410 -15.85 11.03 -9.87
C ILE A 410 -16.59 10.96 -11.19
N LYS A 411 -16.33 9.93 -12.01
CA LYS A 411 -17.10 9.66 -13.23
C LYS A 411 -18.60 9.62 -12.97
N GLN A 412 -19.03 8.88 -11.94
CA GLN A 412 -20.45 8.83 -11.56
C GLN A 412 -21.00 10.24 -11.22
N SER A 413 -20.22 11.06 -10.50
CA SER A 413 -20.63 12.43 -10.18
C SER A 413 -20.84 13.27 -11.44
N LEU A 414 -19.98 13.11 -12.45
CA LEU A 414 -20.12 13.79 -13.75
C LEU A 414 -21.36 13.32 -14.53
N MET A 415 -21.63 12.00 -14.53
CA MET A 415 -22.84 11.46 -15.16
C MET A 415 -24.12 12.08 -14.57
N MET A 416 -24.13 12.37 -13.26
CA MET A 416 -25.25 13.03 -12.59
C MET A 416 -25.40 14.51 -12.93
N GLU A 417 -24.43 15.17 -13.57
CA GLU A 417 -24.55 16.57 -13.98
C GLU A 417 -25.45 16.74 -15.20
N PHE A 418 -25.58 15.70 -16.03
CA PHE A 418 -26.45 15.71 -17.18
C PHE A 418 -27.92 15.85 -16.76
N SER A 419 -28.68 16.63 -17.55
CA SER A 419 -30.13 16.80 -17.31
C SER A 419 -30.93 15.56 -17.74
N ASN A 420 -30.48 14.89 -18.80
CA ASN A 420 -31.05 13.65 -19.32
C ASN A 420 -29.93 12.64 -19.51
N TRP A 421 -30.24 11.35 -19.48
CA TRP A 421 -29.26 10.28 -19.69
C TRP A 421 -29.83 9.21 -20.61
N ASN A 422 -29.66 9.41 -21.92
CA ASN A 422 -30.07 8.49 -22.98
C ASN A 422 -28.87 8.07 -23.83
N VAL A 423 -29.12 7.37 -24.93
CA VAL A 423 -28.11 6.84 -25.84
C VAL A 423 -27.09 7.90 -26.30
N SER A 424 -27.55 9.11 -26.67
CA SER A 424 -26.66 10.20 -27.10
C SER A 424 -25.67 10.62 -26.02
N GLU A 425 -26.13 10.79 -24.79
CA GLU A 425 -25.28 11.19 -23.66
C GLU A 425 -24.32 10.07 -23.27
N ILE A 426 -24.79 8.81 -23.29
CA ILE A 426 -23.97 7.62 -23.05
C ILE A 426 -22.80 7.57 -24.05
N GLU A 427 -23.08 7.71 -25.34
CA GLU A 427 -22.04 7.64 -26.38
C GLU A 427 -21.06 8.81 -26.29
N SER A 428 -21.56 10.03 -26.09
CA SER A 428 -20.73 11.23 -25.96
C SER A 428 -19.83 11.15 -24.73
N HIS A 429 -20.38 10.80 -23.57
CA HIS A 429 -19.60 10.66 -22.35
C HIS A 429 -18.63 9.48 -22.44
N GLY A 430 -19.05 8.36 -23.02
CA GLY A 430 -18.19 7.21 -23.27
C GLY A 430 -16.96 7.56 -24.11
N LYS A 431 -17.15 8.37 -25.16
CA LYS A 431 -16.06 8.88 -25.98
C LYS A 431 -15.10 9.75 -25.17
N GLU A 432 -15.61 10.74 -24.42
CA GLU A 432 -14.79 11.65 -23.60
C GLU A 432 -13.94 10.88 -22.56
N MET A 433 -14.56 9.92 -21.87
CA MET A 433 -13.88 9.15 -20.83
C MET A 433 -12.80 8.22 -21.41
N LYS A 434 -13.03 7.66 -22.59
CA LYS A 434 -12.02 6.86 -23.31
C LYS A 434 -10.87 7.73 -23.79
N GLU A 435 -11.16 8.90 -24.36
CA GLU A 435 -10.13 9.85 -24.80
C GLU A 435 -9.23 10.25 -23.63
N LEU A 436 -9.80 10.55 -22.46
CA LEU A 436 -9.02 10.87 -21.26
C LEU A 436 -8.12 9.71 -20.79
N LEU A 437 -8.60 8.46 -20.84
CA LEU A 437 -7.78 7.30 -20.48
C LEU A 437 -6.57 7.11 -21.41
N LEU A 438 -6.69 7.54 -22.67
CA LEU A 438 -5.70 7.30 -23.71
C LEU A 438 -4.68 8.44 -23.86
N THR A 439 -4.90 9.60 -23.23
CA THR A 439 -3.87 10.65 -23.11
C THR A 439 -2.65 10.17 -22.33
#